data_AF-A0A535DTL5-F1
#
_entry.id   AF-A0A535DTL5-F1
#
_cell.length_a   1.000
_cell.length_b   1.000
_cell.length_c   1.000
_cell.angle_alpha   90.00
_cell.angle_beta   90.00
_cell.angle_gamma   90.00
#
_symmetry.space_group_name_H-M   'P 1'
#
loop_
_entity.id
_entity.type
_entity.pdbx_description
1 polymer ?
#
loop_
_entity_poly.entity_id
_entity_poly.type
_entity_poly.pdbx_seq_one_letter_code
_entity_poly.pdbx_strand_id
1 'polypeptide(L)'
;TLADVARSGASGHLTKERGFGDVVGAVRAAAAGEVLFSSSELQRLLLSERSEPATATEPLTPRELEVLHLLASGASTAAAAAALGIST
;
A
#
# COMPACT_ATOMS: atom_id res chain seq x y z
N THR A 1 12.24 -3.65 2.20
CA THR A 1 12.51 -2.79 3.38
C THR A 1 11.23 -2.65 4.20
N LEU A 2 11.26 -2.07 5.41
CA LEU A 2 10.04 -1.82 6.20
C LEU A 2 9.04 -0.91 5.44
N ALA A 3 9.54 0.02 4.64
CA ALA A 3 8.72 0.87 3.76
C ALA A 3 8.00 0.06 2.67
N ASP A 4 8.67 -0.93 2.06
CA ASP A 4 8.03 -1.80 1.06
C ASP A 4 6.91 -2.66 1.67
N VAL A 5 7.08 -3.12 2.91
CA VAL A 5 6.05 -3.87 3.66
C VAL A 5 4.83 -3.00 3.92
N ALA A 6 5.02 -1.74 4.33
CA ALA A 6 3.90 -0.83 4.50
C ALA A 6 3.21 -0.49 3.16
N ARG A 7 3.99 -0.22 2.09
CA ARG A 7 3.47 0.08 0.75
C ARG A 7 2.70 -1.07 0.12
N SER A 8 2.97 -2.32 0.51
CA SER A 8 2.16 -3.47 0.08
C SER A 8 0.81 -3.60 0.80
N GLY A 9 0.47 -2.68 1.70
CA GLY A 9 -0.77 -2.72 2.48
C GLY A 9 -0.71 -3.63 3.70
N ALA A 10 0.47 -3.95 4.22
CA ALA A 10 0.58 -4.77 5.42
C ALA A 10 0.05 -4.03 6.65
N SER A 11 -0.76 -4.71 7.46
CA SER A 11 -1.28 -4.17 8.73
C SER A 11 -0.23 -4.15 9.85
N GLY A 12 0.94 -4.76 9.67
CA GLY A 12 2.00 -4.74 10.68
C GLY A 12 3.21 -5.61 10.37
N HIS A 13 4.16 -5.64 11.32
CA HIS A 13 5.40 -6.40 11.24
C HIS A 13 5.74 -7.06 12.59
N LEU A 14 6.13 -8.33 12.54
CA LEU A 14 6.57 -9.09 13.71
C LEU A 14 7.93 -9.72 13.44
N THR A 15 8.81 -9.66 14.44
CA THR A 15 10.11 -10.31 14.41
C THR A 15 10.02 -11.71 15.02
N LYS A 16 10.94 -12.60 14.62
CA LYS A 16 10.90 -14.02 15.03
C LYS A 16 11.24 -14.26 16.50
N GLU A 17 11.74 -13.25 17.21
CA GLU A 17 12.07 -13.31 18.64
C GLU A 17 10.83 -13.18 19.55
N ARG A 18 9.66 -12.85 18.98
CA ARG A 18 8.39 -12.76 19.70
C ARG A 18 7.87 -14.15 20.08
N GLY A 19 7.20 -14.24 21.22
CA GLY A 19 6.61 -15.50 21.68
C GLY A 19 5.40 -15.90 20.85
N PHE A 20 5.02 -17.19 20.88
CA PHE A 20 3.87 -17.69 20.10
C PHE A 20 2.55 -16.98 20.45
N GLY A 21 2.37 -16.58 21.72
CA GLY A 21 1.21 -15.80 22.17
C GLY A 21 1.10 -14.42 21.51
N ASP A 22 2.24 -13.79 21.23
CA ASP A 22 2.27 -12.48 20.55
C ASP A 22 1.80 -12.59 19.10
N VAL A 23 2.13 -13.70 18.43
CA VAL A 23 1.69 -13.97 17.05
C VAL A 23 0.18 -14.11 17.00
N VAL A 24 -0.41 -14.89 17.92
CA VAL A 24 -1.87 -15.07 17.99
C VAL A 24 -2.57 -13.74 18.29
N GLY A 25 -2.02 -12.94 19.20
CA GLY A 25 -2.52 -11.60 19.51
C GLY A 25 -2.48 -10.68 18.29
N ALA A 26 -1.36 -10.66 17.58
CA ALA A 26 -1.18 -9.86 16.39
C ALA A 26 -2.15 -10.26 15.26
N VAL A 27 -2.39 -11.55 15.02
CA VAL A 27 -3.36 -11.98 14.01
C VAL A 27 -4.76 -11.46 14.33
N ARG A 28 -5.17 -11.54 15.60
CA ARG A 28 -6.48 -11.04 16.04
C ARG A 28 -6.60 -9.52 15.90
N ALA A 29 -5.57 -8.79 16.29
CA ALA A 29 -5.52 -7.33 16.16
C ALA A 29 -5.54 -6.89 14.69
N ALA A 30 -4.81 -7.57 13.80
CA ALA A 30 -4.84 -7.32 12.36
C ALA A 30 -6.25 -7.54 11.78
N ALA A 31 -6.94 -8.61 12.20
CA ALA A 31 -8.32 -8.87 11.80
C ALA A 31 -9.31 -7.80 12.30
N ALA A 32 -8.99 -7.11 13.40
CA ALA A 32 -9.75 -5.97 13.92
C ALA A 32 -9.42 -4.64 13.22
N GLY A 33 -8.46 -4.63 12.27
CA GLY A 33 -8.00 -3.44 11.58
C GLY A 33 -6.96 -2.62 12.35
N GLU A 34 -6.35 -3.20 13.38
CA GLU A 34 -5.29 -2.52 14.13
C GLU A 34 -3.95 -2.54 13.37
N VAL A 35 -3.18 -1.49 13.61
CA VAL A 35 -1.84 -1.31 13.02
C VAL A 35 -0.80 -1.85 14.00
N LEU A 36 -0.05 -2.87 13.57
CA LEU A 36 0.87 -3.65 14.39
C LEU A 36 2.32 -3.34 14.01
N PHE A 37 2.72 -2.09 14.18
CA PHE A 37 4.12 -1.67 14.09
C PHE A 37 4.57 -1.14 15.45
N SER A 38 5.80 -1.43 15.85
CA SER A 38 6.41 -0.79 17.00
C SER A 38 6.61 0.71 16.76
N SER A 39 6.69 1.51 17.82
CA SER A 39 6.90 2.96 17.70
C SER A 39 8.17 3.31 16.93
N SER A 40 9.24 2.51 17.05
CA SER A 40 10.50 2.71 16.33
C SER A 40 10.40 2.31 14.84
N GLU A 41 9.55 1.34 14.50
CA GLU A 41 9.22 1.00 13.11
C GLU A 41 8.41 2.11 12.45
N LEU A 42 7.37 2.62 13.13
CA LEU A 42 6.58 3.75 12.65
C LEU A 42 7.43 5.00 12.47
N GLN A 43 8.31 5.32 13.43
CA GLN A 43 9.20 6.46 13.32
C GLN A 43 10.14 6.33 12.11
N ARG A 44 10.72 5.15 11.88
CA ARG A 44 11.53 4.89 10.68
C ARG A 44 10.71 5.01 9.41
N LEU A 45 9.47 4.50 9.39
CA LEU A 45 8.58 4.59 8.24
C LEU A 45 8.31 6.05 7.87
N LEU A 46 7.92 6.87 8.85
CA LEU A 46 7.62 8.30 8.66
C LEU A 46 8.85 9.10 8.20
N LEU A 47 10.03 8.77 8.71
CA LEU A 47 11.28 9.40 8.27
C LEU A 47 11.66 8.97 6.85
N SER A 48 11.41 7.72 6.49
CA SER A 48 11.66 7.19 5.14
C SER A 48 10.80 7.89 4.10
N GLU A 49 9.51 8.08 4.38
CA GLU A 49 8.58 8.81 3.50
C GLU A 49 8.96 10.28 3.31
N ARG A 50 9.59 10.91 4.32
CA ARG A 50 10.06 12.29 4.24
C ARG A 50 11.39 12.45 3.51
N SER A 51 12.21 11.40 3.46
CA SER A 51 13.56 11.44 2.90
C SER A 51 13.63 11.04 1.44
N GLU A 52 12.65 10.30 0.92
CA GLU A 52 12.46 10.29 -0.53
C GLU A 52 11.95 11.70 -0.90
N PRO A 53 12.68 12.48 -1.74
CA PRO A 53 12.01 13.58 -2.39
C PRO A 53 10.79 12.96 -3.02
N ALA A 54 9.60 13.43 -2.67
CA ALA A 54 8.41 13.11 -3.44
C ALA A 54 8.83 13.44 -4.87
N THR A 55 9.16 12.42 -5.66
CA THR A 55 9.28 12.57 -7.10
C THR A 55 7.95 13.18 -7.42
N ALA A 56 7.97 14.49 -7.71
CA ALA A 56 6.78 15.28 -7.87
C ALA A 56 6.07 14.64 -9.04
N THR A 57 5.21 13.68 -8.71
CA THR A 57 4.51 12.87 -9.68
C THR A 57 3.54 13.89 -10.19
N GLU A 58 3.76 14.35 -11.42
CA GLU A 58 2.87 15.32 -12.04
C GLU A 58 1.44 14.83 -11.80
N PRO A 59 0.56 15.72 -11.34
CA PRO A 59 -0.80 15.31 -11.02
C PRO A 59 -1.40 14.68 -12.27
N LEU A 60 -1.94 13.47 -12.11
CA LEU A 60 -2.58 12.76 -13.20
C LEU A 60 -3.62 13.67 -13.85
N THR A 61 -3.59 13.73 -15.16
CA THR A 61 -4.63 14.39 -15.94
C THR A 61 -5.98 13.71 -15.69
N PRO A 62 -7.11 14.39 -15.96
CA PRO A 62 -8.43 13.77 -15.84
C PRO A 62 -8.52 12.43 -16.57
N ARG A 63 -7.87 12.33 -17.74
CA ARG A 63 -7.87 11.13 -18.56
C ARG A 63 -7.06 9.98 -17.95
N GLU A 64 -5.90 10.28 -17.36
CA GLU A 64 -5.11 9.27 -16.67
C GLU A 64 -5.80 8.75 -15.41
N LEU A 65 -6.54 9.62 -14.71
CA LEU A 65 -7.37 9.21 -13.57
C LEU A 65 -8.50 8.27 -13.96
N GLU A 66 -9.14 8.49 -15.11
CA GLU A 66 -10.16 7.57 -15.65
C GLU A 66 -9.59 6.18 -15.93
N VAL A 67 -8.40 6.12 -16.55
CA VAL A 67 -7.69 4.85 -16.80
C VAL A 67 -7.33 4.17 -15.49
N LEU A 68 -6.79 4.93 -14.52
CA LEU A 68 -6.42 4.39 -13.21
C LEU A 68 -7.62 3.79 -12.47
N HIS A 69 -8.79 4.43 -12.53
CA HIS A 69 -10.01 3.90 -11.94
C HIS A 69 -10.44 2.56 -12.56
N LEU A 70 -10.36 2.45 -13.89
CA LEU A 70 -10.69 1.20 -14.59
C LEU A 70 -9.72 0.07 -14.22
N LEU A 71 -8.41 0.36 -14.16
CA LEU A 71 -7.43 -0.63 -13.71
C LEU A 71 -7.64 -1.04 -12.24
N ALA A 72 -7.89 -0.07 -11.35
CA ALA A 72 -8.13 -0.32 -9.93
C ALA A 72 -9.41 -1.15 -9.66
N SER A 73 -10.40 -1.05 -10.56
CA SER A 73 -11.61 -1.88 -10.52
C SER A 73 -11.44 -3.27 -11.17
N GLY A 74 -10.24 -3.60 -11.67
CA GLY A 74 -9.92 -4.91 -12.24
C GLY A 74 -10.16 -5.03 -13.74
N ALA A 75 -10.40 -3.94 -14.47
CA ALA A 75 -10.50 -3.99 -15.93
C ALA A 75 -9.15 -4.34 -16.56
N SER A 76 -9.16 -5.19 -17.58
CA SER A 76 -7.97 -5.39 -18.44
C SER A 76 -7.70 -4.14 -19.28
N THR A 77 -6.47 -3.96 -19.76
CA THR A 77 -6.12 -2.85 -20.66
C THR A 77 -7.03 -2.77 -21.88
N ALA A 78 -7.42 -3.93 -22.43
CA ALA A 78 -8.36 -4.02 -23.54
C ALA A 78 -9.79 -3.58 -23.16
N ALA A 79 -10.27 -3.99 -21.99
CA ALA A 79 -11.58 -3.56 -21.49
C ALA A 79 -11.59 -2.06 -21.19
N ALA A 80 -10.51 -1.53 -20.61
CA ALA A 80 -10.37 -0.10 -20.35
C ALA A 80 -10.34 0.71 -21.66
N ALA A 81 -9.56 0.27 -22.66
CA ALA A 81 -9.50 0.93 -23.96
C ALA A 81 -10.88 0.96 -24.65
N ALA A 82 -11.62 -0.15 -24.63
CA ALA A 82 -12.97 -0.24 -25.18
C ALA A 82 -13.96 0.68 -24.44
N ALA A 83 -13.94 0.71 -23.11
CA ALA A 83 -14.80 1.59 -22.31
C ALA A 83 -14.52 3.07 -22.57
N LEU A 84 -13.28 3.39 -22.92
CA LEU A 84 -12.79 4.75 -23.15
C LEU A 84 -12.80 5.17 -24.63
N GLY A 85 -13.17 4.27 -25.55
CA GLY A 85 -13.22 4.53 -27.00
C GLY A 85 -11.85 4.77 -27.64
N ILE A 86 -10.79 4.16 -27.11
CA ILE A 86 -9.41 4.31 -27.58
C ILE A 86 -8.85 2.96 -28.05
N SER A 87 -7.71 3.01 -28.75
CA SER A 87 -6.96 1.79 -29.09
C SER A 87 -6.24 1.22 -27.87
N THR A 88 -6.04 -0.09 -27.88
CA THR A 88 -5.14 -0.81 -26.97
C THR A 88 -3.69 -0.62 -27.33
#